data_AF-A0A8D0G2J4-F1
#
_entry.id   AF-A0A8D0G2J4-F1
#
_cell.length_a   1.000
_cell.length_b   1.000
_cell.length_c   1.000
_cell.angle_alpha   90.00
_cell.angle_beta   90.00
_cell.angle_gamma   90.00
#
_symmetry.space_group_name_H-M   'P 1'
#
loop_
_entity.id
_entity.type
_entity.pdbx_description
1 polymer ?
#
loop_
_entity_poly.entity_id
_entity_poly.type
_entity_poly.pdbx_seq_one_letter_code
_entity_poly.pdbx_strand_id
1 'polypeptide(L)'
;MPALRPLVKPKIVKKRTKKFIRHQSDRYVKIKVKTHWDFIGERVQEQSDGVGFGGELKPKGSALNQGSRCISLGIGFGSSRCLGVGVFRPVSFCNSSIFPAFLQRNWRKPRGIDNRVRRRFKGQILMPNIGYGSNKKTKHMLPTGFRKFLVHNVKELEVLMMSNKSYCAEIAHNVSSKNRKVIVERAAQLAIKITNPNARLRSEENE
;
A
#
# COMPACT_ATOMS: atom_id res chain seq x y z
N MET A 1 26.62 0.88 19.37
CA MET A 1 25.37 0.69 20.14
C MET A 1 25.26 -0.77 20.56
N PRO A 2 25.20 -1.09 21.87
CA PRO A 2 25.07 -2.47 22.33
C PRO A 2 23.77 -3.09 21.81
N ALA A 3 23.83 -4.37 21.43
CA ALA A 3 22.67 -5.08 20.90
C ALA A 3 21.64 -5.31 22.01
N LEU A 4 20.56 -4.51 22.02
CA LEU A 4 19.44 -4.66 22.94
C LEU A 4 18.81 -6.05 22.79
N ARG A 5 18.83 -6.81 23.89
CA ARG A 5 18.25 -8.17 23.98
C ARG A 5 16.85 -8.09 24.59
N PRO A 6 15.88 -8.85 24.07
CA PRO A 6 14.53 -8.89 24.66
C PRO A 6 14.57 -9.60 26.01
N LEU A 7 13.63 -9.25 26.90
CA LEU A 7 13.53 -9.88 28.23
C LEU A 7 13.22 -11.38 28.14
N VAL A 8 12.33 -11.76 27.21
CA VAL A 8 11.90 -13.14 27.03
C VAL A 8 11.94 -13.50 25.54
N LYS A 9 12.54 -14.64 25.22
CA LYS A 9 12.55 -15.20 23.85
C LYS A 9 11.96 -16.61 23.86
N PRO A 10 10.62 -16.76 23.90
CA PRO A 10 10.00 -18.08 23.81
C PRO A 10 10.20 -18.69 22.41
N LYS A 11 10.25 -20.02 22.32
CA LYS A 11 10.32 -20.73 21.03
C LYS A 11 9.06 -20.45 20.20
N ILE A 12 9.23 -19.80 19.05
CA ILE A 12 8.11 -19.45 18.17
C ILE A 12 7.78 -20.66 17.29
N VAL A 13 6.68 -21.36 17.62
CA VAL A 13 6.12 -22.44 16.78
C VAL A 13 5.07 -21.86 15.83
N LYS A 14 5.23 -22.09 14.52
CA LYS A 14 4.23 -21.74 13.49
C LYS A 14 3.60 -23.01 12.93
N LYS A 15 2.28 -23.13 13.04
CA LYS A 15 1.51 -24.29 12.54
C LYS A 15 1.49 -24.38 11.01
N ARG A 16 1.62 -23.24 10.32
CA ARG A 16 1.70 -23.13 8.87
C ARG A 16 2.55 -21.92 8.49
N THR A 17 3.42 -22.08 7.50
CA THR A 17 4.26 -21.01 6.95
C THR A 17 3.73 -20.51 5.60
N LYS A 18 3.18 -21.40 4.77
CA LYS A 18 2.55 -21.08 3.48
C LYS A 18 1.32 -20.18 3.68
N LYS A 19 1.22 -19.09 2.91
CA LYS A 19 0.04 -18.23 2.88
C LYS A 19 -1.17 -18.99 2.32
N PHE A 20 -2.36 -18.65 2.81
CA PHE A 20 -3.60 -19.12 2.21
C PHE A 20 -3.87 -18.33 0.93
N ILE A 21 -3.74 -19.00 -0.21
CA ILE A 21 -3.97 -18.41 -1.53
C ILE A 21 -5.43 -18.60 -1.96
N ARG A 22 -5.98 -17.64 -2.72
CA ARG A 22 -7.28 -17.81 -3.36
C ARG A 22 -7.26 -19.00 -4.32
N HIS A 23 -8.35 -19.76 -4.35
CA HIS A 23 -8.51 -20.85 -5.31
C HIS A 23 -8.42 -20.31 -6.76
N GLN A 24 -7.58 -20.96 -7.59
CA GLN A 24 -7.33 -20.62 -9.00
C GLN A 24 -6.63 -19.27 -9.26
N SER A 25 -6.04 -18.63 -8.23
CA SER A 25 -5.30 -17.37 -8.45
C SER A 25 -4.02 -17.52 -9.28
N ASP A 26 -3.52 -18.74 -9.35
CA ASP A 26 -2.37 -19.20 -10.13
C ASP A 26 -2.68 -19.38 -11.62
N ARG A 27 -3.95 -19.61 -11.97
CA ARG A 27 -4.36 -19.93 -13.36
C ARG A 27 -4.86 -18.74 -14.16
N TYR A 28 -5.51 -17.78 -13.50
CA TYR A 28 -6.23 -16.72 -14.21
C TYR A 28 -5.59 -15.36 -14.03
N VAL A 29 -5.50 -14.68 -15.17
CA VAL A 29 -5.27 -13.24 -15.27
C VAL A 29 -6.63 -12.57 -15.52
N LYS A 30 -7.02 -11.64 -14.65
CA LYS A 30 -8.11 -10.72 -14.93
C LYS A 30 -7.57 -9.51 -15.70
N ILE A 31 -8.08 -9.29 -16.90
CA ILE A 31 -7.84 -8.03 -17.60
C ILE A 31 -8.63 -6.95 -16.86
N LYS A 32 -7.93 -5.92 -16.38
CA LYS A 32 -8.58 -4.69 -15.91
C LYS A 32 -8.73 -3.78 -17.12
N VAL A 33 -9.98 -3.50 -17.51
CA VAL A 33 -10.26 -2.41 -18.43
C VAL A 33 -10.12 -1.13 -17.61
N LYS A 34 -9.13 -0.27 -17.90
CA LYS A 34 -9.08 1.10 -17.33
C LYS A 34 -10.35 1.79 -17.82
N THR A 35 -11.21 2.24 -16.91
CA THR A 35 -12.33 3.10 -17.32
C THR A 35 -11.82 4.53 -17.40
N HIS A 36 -12.47 5.40 -18.20
CA HIS A 36 -12.08 6.81 -18.39
C HIS A 36 -11.82 7.57 -17.07
N TRP A 37 -12.47 7.18 -15.98
CA TRP A 37 -12.29 7.72 -14.63
C TRP A 37 -10.92 7.45 -14.00
N ASP A 38 -10.23 6.37 -14.39
CA ASP A 38 -8.86 6.07 -13.94
C ASP A 38 -7.84 7.08 -14.51
N PHE A 39 -8.16 7.71 -15.66
CA PHE A 39 -7.32 8.72 -16.31
C PHE A 39 -7.42 10.10 -15.65
N ILE A 40 -8.58 10.42 -15.05
CA ILE A 40 -8.78 11.69 -14.34
C ILE A 40 -7.99 11.71 -13.02
N GLY A 41 -7.89 10.58 -12.33
CA GLY A 41 -7.09 10.46 -11.10
C GLY A 41 -5.58 10.57 -11.32
N GLU A 42 -5.08 10.15 -12.49
CA GLU A 42 -3.66 10.25 -12.87
C GLU A 42 -3.26 11.70 -13.22
N ARG A 43 -4.17 12.49 -13.81
CA ARG A 43 -3.91 13.90 -14.21
C ARG A 43 -3.91 14.89 -13.03
N VAL A 44 -4.65 14.61 -11.95
CA VAL A 44 -4.71 15.51 -10.77
C VAL A 44 -3.41 15.47 -9.94
N GLN A 45 -2.65 14.38 -10.02
CA GLN A 45 -1.44 14.21 -9.21
C GLN A 45 -0.21 14.90 -9.81
N GLU A 46 -0.20 15.20 -11.11
CA GLU A 46 0.87 15.99 -11.75
C GLU A 46 0.74 17.50 -11.58
N GLN A 47 -0.41 18.02 -11.12
CA GLN A 47 -0.62 19.47 -10.96
C GLN A 47 -0.35 20.01 -9.55
N SER A 48 -0.09 19.16 -8.54
CA SER A 48 0.09 19.61 -7.15
C SER A 48 1.56 19.69 -6.67
N ASP A 49 2.52 19.30 -7.51
CA ASP A 49 3.96 19.52 -7.24
C ASP A 49 4.45 20.78 -7.98
N GLY A 50 3.84 21.93 -7.66
CA GLY A 50 4.21 23.21 -8.27
C GLY A 50 3.57 24.42 -7.59
N VAL A 51 4.35 25.08 -6.74
CA VAL A 51 4.17 26.46 -6.23
C VAL A 51 3.05 26.66 -5.20
N GLY A 52 3.46 26.94 -3.95
CA GLY A 52 2.55 27.43 -2.92
C GLY A 52 2.20 28.91 -3.09
N PHE A 53 1.00 29.29 -2.67
CA PHE A 53 0.67 30.59 -2.09
C PHE A 53 -0.60 30.43 -1.24
N GLY A 54 -0.66 31.16 -0.12
CA GLY A 54 -1.71 31.07 0.88
C GLY A 54 -3.08 31.52 0.38
N GLY A 55 -4.12 31.06 1.06
CA GLY A 55 -5.49 31.49 0.80
C GLY A 55 -6.51 30.68 1.58
N GLU A 56 -7.20 31.36 2.47
CA GLU A 56 -8.26 30.94 3.37
C GLU A 56 -9.42 30.17 2.69
N LEU A 57 -9.91 29.10 3.33
CA LEU A 57 -11.14 28.40 2.92
C LEU A 57 -12.08 28.24 4.12
N LYS A 58 -13.20 28.99 4.09
CA LYS A 58 -14.40 28.68 4.88
C LYS A 58 -15.32 27.75 4.08
N PRO A 59 -15.97 26.76 4.72
CA PRO A 59 -16.93 25.89 4.05
C PRO A 59 -18.32 26.52 4.04
N LYS A 60 -18.99 26.52 2.88
CA LYS A 60 -20.44 26.68 2.78
C LYS A 60 -21.04 25.69 1.80
N GLY A 61 -22.07 24.99 2.28
CA GLY A 61 -23.29 24.83 1.50
C GLY A 61 -23.44 23.56 0.68
N SER A 62 -24.21 22.63 1.22
CA SER A 62 -25.06 21.69 0.49
C SER A 62 -25.88 22.38 -0.60
N ALA A 63 -25.94 21.80 -1.80
CA ALA A 63 -27.00 22.09 -2.77
C ALA A 63 -27.46 20.81 -3.46
N LEU A 64 -28.78 20.68 -3.48
CA LEU A 64 -29.58 19.60 -4.02
C LEU A 64 -29.47 19.44 -5.53
N ASN A 65 -29.54 18.17 -5.92
CA ASN A 65 -30.23 17.58 -7.08
C ASN A 65 -31.07 18.52 -7.95
N GLN A 66 -30.81 18.53 -9.27
CA GLN A 66 -31.84 18.64 -10.32
C GLN A 66 -31.25 18.26 -11.68
N GLY A 67 -31.99 17.43 -12.42
CA GLY A 67 -31.58 16.91 -13.73
C GLY A 67 -31.86 17.86 -14.90
N SER A 68 -31.57 17.30 -16.08
CA SER A 68 -32.12 17.67 -17.39
C SER A 68 -31.60 18.95 -18.04
N ARG A 69 -30.73 18.80 -19.05
CA ARG A 69 -31.17 18.89 -20.47
C ARG A 69 -29.99 18.78 -21.45
N CYS A 70 -30.21 17.98 -22.48
CA CYS A 70 -29.47 17.97 -23.74
C CYS A 70 -29.55 19.36 -24.39
N ILE A 71 -28.42 19.90 -24.83
CA ILE A 71 -28.39 20.96 -25.84
C ILE A 71 -27.39 20.53 -26.89
N SER A 72 -27.95 20.07 -28.00
CA SER A 72 -27.35 19.96 -29.31
C SER A 72 -26.96 21.35 -29.81
N LEU A 73 -25.68 21.55 -30.10
CA LEU A 73 -25.19 22.65 -30.93
C LEU A 73 -24.32 22.04 -32.03
N GLY A 74 -24.91 21.99 -33.23
CA GLY A 74 -24.19 21.70 -34.46
C GLY A 74 -23.25 22.84 -34.81
N ILE A 75 -22.05 22.50 -35.24
CA ILE A 75 -21.12 23.43 -35.86
C ILE A 75 -20.75 22.84 -37.22
N GLY A 76 -20.99 23.65 -38.24
CA GLY A 76 -21.03 23.28 -39.64
C GLY A 76 -19.69 22.94 -40.27
N PHE A 77 -19.82 22.19 -41.37
CA PHE A 77 -18.78 21.89 -42.35
C PHE A 77 -18.31 23.18 -43.04
N GLY A 78 -17.02 23.50 -42.88
CA GLY A 78 -16.29 24.50 -43.66
C GLY A 78 -15.12 23.83 -44.38
N SER A 79 -15.22 23.77 -45.71
CA SER A 79 -14.33 23.09 -46.63
C SER A 79 -13.04 23.88 -46.91
N SER A 80 -11.96 23.12 -47.14
CA SER A 80 -10.84 23.42 -48.04
C SER A 80 -9.79 24.48 -47.64
N ARG A 81 -8.59 23.97 -47.28
CA ARG A 81 -7.37 24.24 -48.06
C ARG A 81 -6.29 23.18 -47.76
N CYS A 82 -6.00 22.38 -48.78
CA CYS A 82 -4.89 21.44 -48.83
C CYS A 82 -3.65 22.15 -49.35
N LEU A 83 -2.57 22.24 -48.56
CA LEU A 83 -1.21 22.41 -49.04
C LEU A 83 -0.24 21.79 -48.03
N GLY A 84 0.69 20.96 -48.51
CA GLY A 84 1.86 20.53 -47.75
C GLY A 84 1.94 19.04 -47.51
N VAL A 85 2.53 18.33 -48.48
CA VAL A 85 2.92 16.92 -48.40
C VAL A 85 4.10 16.81 -47.43
N GLY A 86 3.81 16.78 -46.14
CA GLY A 86 4.76 16.39 -45.09
C GLY A 86 4.46 14.94 -44.71
N VAL A 87 5.46 14.07 -44.84
CA VAL A 87 5.40 12.65 -44.45
C VAL A 87 5.02 12.56 -42.96
N PHE A 88 3.72 12.49 -42.69
CA PHE A 88 3.19 12.18 -41.38
C PHE A 88 3.53 10.71 -41.14
N ARG A 89 4.63 10.46 -40.42
CA ARG A 89 4.80 9.19 -39.71
C ARG A 89 3.50 8.95 -38.94
N PRO A 90 2.79 7.83 -39.15
CA PRO A 90 1.67 7.51 -38.29
C PRO A 90 2.25 7.32 -36.89
N VAL A 91 1.98 8.28 -36.00
CA VAL A 91 2.06 8.00 -34.57
C VAL A 91 0.97 6.98 -34.35
N SER A 92 1.35 5.71 -34.39
CA SER A 92 0.52 4.62 -33.89
C SER A 92 0.32 4.88 -32.40
N PHE A 93 -0.68 5.70 -32.08
CA PHE A 93 -1.29 5.72 -30.76
C PHE A 93 -2.01 4.38 -30.59
N CYS A 94 -1.23 3.32 -30.39
CA CYS A 94 -1.72 2.04 -29.90
C CYS A 94 -2.01 2.22 -28.40
N ASN A 95 -3.02 3.04 -28.10
CA ASN A 95 -3.46 3.30 -26.74
C ASN A 95 -4.46 2.22 -26.35
N SER A 96 -3.92 1.06 -26.00
CA SER A 96 -4.60 0.06 -25.18
C SER A 96 -3.52 -0.77 -24.51
N SER A 97 -2.88 -0.19 -23.50
CA SER A 97 -2.02 -0.93 -22.59
C SER A 97 -2.88 -1.84 -21.71
N ILE A 98 -3.36 -2.93 -22.32
CA ILE A 98 -4.04 -4.03 -21.65
C ILE A 98 -2.97 -4.75 -20.83
N PHE A 99 -2.82 -4.35 -19.57
CA PHE A 99 -1.96 -5.07 -18.64
C PHE A 99 -2.71 -6.29 -18.09
N PRO A 100 -2.27 -7.52 -18.36
CA PRO A 100 -2.82 -8.71 -17.74
C PRO A 100 -2.54 -8.67 -16.22
N ALA A 101 -3.57 -8.49 -15.38
CA ALA A 101 -3.44 -8.57 -13.93
C ALA A 101 -3.87 -9.95 -13.39
N PHE A 102 -2.93 -10.76 -12.89
CA PHE A 102 -3.25 -12.02 -12.19
C PHE A 102 -4.33 -11.83 -11.12
N LEU A 103 -5.22 -12.81 -10.99
CA LEU A 103 -6.22 -12.81 -9.93
C LEU A 103 -5.51 -12.69 -8.58
N GLN A 104 -5.91 -11.70 -7.79
CA GLN A 104 -5.24 -11.40 -6.54
C GLN A 104 -5.18 -12.62 -5.62
N ARG A 105 -3.97 -12.94 -5.13
CA ARG A 105 -3.68 -14.10 -4.26
C ARG A 105 -4.33 -14.02 -2.87
N ASN A 106 -4.99 -12.91 -2.54
CA ASN A 106 -5.67 -12.71 -1.27
C ASN A 106 -6.80 -13.72 -1.06
N TRP A 107 -6.78 -14.43 0.07
CA TRP A 107 -7.75 -15.49 0.39
C TRP A 107 -9.20 -15.01 0.27
N ARG A 108 -10.04 -15.82 -0.36
CA ARG A 108 -11.51 -15.66 -0.42
C ARG A 108 -12.16 -17.01 -0.17
N LYS A 109 -13.21 -17.04 0.67
CA LYS A 109 -13.94 -18.27 0.95
C LYS A 109 -14.73 -18.70 -0.30
N PRO A 110 -14.49 -19.89 -0.87
CA PRO A 110 -15.24 -20.38 -2.03
C PRO A 110 -16.69 -20.66 -1.64
N ARG A 111 -17.64 -20.16 -2.43
CA ARG A 111 -19.09 -20.27 -2.16
C ARG A 111 -19.82 -21.23 -3.10
N GLY A 112 -19.31 -21.49 -4.30
CA GLY A 112 -19.97 -22.31 -5.32
C GLY A 112 -20.36 -23.71 -4.84
N ILE A 113 -21.49 -24.20 -5.33
CA ILE A 113 -22.08 -25.49 -4.93
C ILE A 113 -21.14 -26.66 -5.22
N ASP A 114 -20.48 -26.66 -6.39
CA ASP A 114 -19.58 -27.72 -6.88
C ASP A 114 -18.10 -27.49 -6.57
N ASN A 115 -17.79 -26.46 -5.78
CA ASN A 115 -16.40 -26.12 -5.51
C ASN A 115 -15.71 -27.20 -4.65
N ARG A 116 -14.67 -27.82 -5.22
CA ARG A 116 -13.91 -28.90 -4.58
C ARG A 116 -13.23 -28.49 -3.26
N VAL A 117 -12.74 -27.24 -3.18
CA VAL A 117 -12.11 -26.69 -1.96
C VAL A 117 -13.15 -26.56 -0.84
N ARG A 118 -14.36 -26.09 -1.18
CA ARG A 118 -15.46 -25.93 -0.21
C ARG A 118 -15.88 -27.27 0.39
N ARG A 119 -15.94 -28.31 -0.46
CA ARG A 119 -16.27 -29.69 -0.08
C ARG A 119 -15.12 -30.46 0.60
N ARG A 120 -13.92 -29.86 0.70
CA ARG A 120 -12.71 -30.41 1.36
C ARG A 120 -12.22 -31.75 0.79
N PHE A 121 -12.27 -31.93 -0.52
CA PHE A 121 -11.64 -33.09 -1.15
C PHE A 121 -10.13 -33.14 -0.91
N LYS A 122 -9.58 -34.35 -0.76
CA LYS A 122 -8.13 -34.58 -0.63
C LYS A 122 -7.35 -34.04 -1.84
N GLY A 123 -6.11 -33.60 -1.63
CA GLY A 123 -5.24 -33.04 -2.67
C GLY A 123 -5.51 -31.56 -3.03
N GLN A 124 -6.56 -30.95 -2.47
CA GLN A 124 -6.88 -29.55 -2.70
C GLN A 124 -6.31 -28.63 -1.60
N ILE A 125 -6.20 -27.32 -1.88
CA ILE A 125 -5.76 -26.31 -0.92
C ILE A 125 -6.62 -26.33 0.36
N LEU A 126 -5.94 -26.33 1.52
CA LEU A 126 -6.60 -26.29 2.82
C LEU A 126 -7.13 -24.88 3.13
N MET A 127 -8.38 -24.80 3.56
CA MET A 127 -9.03 -23.55 3.99
C MET A 127 -8.54 -23.08 5.36
N PRO A 128 -8.53 -21.76 5.65
CA PRO A 128 -8.26 -21.25 6.98
C PRO A 128 -9.32 -21.74 7.97
N ASN A 129 -8.85 -22.21 9.12
CA ASN A 129 -9.65 -22.57 10.28
C ASN A 129 -9.03 -21.97 11.55
N ILE A 130 -9.79 -21.91 12.64
CA ILE A 130 -9.31 -21.42 13.95
C ILE A 130 -8.15 -22.26 14.50
N GLY A 131 -8.08 -23.55 14.13
CA GLY A 131 -7.03 -24.49 14.53
C GLY A 131 -5.61 -24.05 14.13
N TYR A 132 -5.45 -23.30 13.04
CA TYR A 132 -4.16 -22.71 12.63
C TYR A 132 -3.71 -21.51 13.49
N GLY A 133 -4.49 -21.09 14.49
CA GLY A 133 -4.13 -20.01 15.41
C GLY A 133 -2.79 -20.25 16.11
N SER A 134 -1.91 -19.24 16.09
CA SER A 134 -0.65 -19.24 16.85
C SER A 134 -0.92 -19.18 18.36
N ASN A 135 0.04 -19.67 19.17
CA ASN A 135 -0.06 -19.59 20.63
C ASN A 135 -0.24 -18.12 21.07
N LYS A 136 -1.14 -17.87 22.04
CA LYS A 136 -1.43 -16.53 22.57
C LYS A 136 -0.16 -15.80 23.02
N LYS A 137 0.77 -16.51 23.66
CA LYS A 137 2.04 -15.93 24.15
C LYS A 137 2.93 -15.40 23.01
N THR A 138 3.06 -16.15 21.91
CA THR A 138 3.96 -15.81 20.78
C THR A 138 3.27 -15.07 19.63
N LYS A 139 1.95 -14.84 19.73
CA LYS A 139 1.18 -14.09 18.74
C LYS A 139 1.75 -12.66 18.61
N HIS A 140 1.93 -12.19 17.38
CA HIS A 140 2.48 -10.86 17.05
C HIS A 140 3.95 -10.60 17.44
N MET A 141 4.70 -11.64 17.82
CA MET A 141 6.13 -11.53 18.10
C MET A 141 6.97 -11.61 16.81
N LEU A 142 8.01 -10.79 16.73
CA LEU A 142 9.06 -10.83 15.70
C LEU A 142 10.00 -12.03 15.96
N PRO A 143 10.72 -12.51 14.94
CA PRO A 143 11.76 -13.54 15.13
C PRO A 143 12.88 -13.08 16.09
N THR A 144 13.08 -11.77 16.23
CA THR A 144 14.02 -11.17 17.18
C THR A 144 13.58 -11.31 18.64
N GLY A 145 12.31 -11.63 18.91
CA GLY A 145 11.73 -11.76 20.26
C GLY A 145 10.92 -10.55 20.73
N PHE A 146 11.01 -9.41 20.03
CA PHE A 146 10.23 -8.20 20.36
C PHE A 146 8.83 -8.23 19.75
N ARG A 147 7.93 -7.37 20.23
CA ARG A 147 6.68 -7.00 19.56
C ARG A 147 6.88 -5.66 18.84
N LYS A 148 6.33 -5.52 17.62
CA LYS A 148 6.46 -4.26 16.88
C LYS A 148 5.41 -3.24 17.33
N PHE A 149 5.84 -2.01 17.54
CA PHE A 149 5.01 -0.85 17.79
C PHE A 149 5.27 0.17 16.69
N LEU A 150 4.23 0.64 16.02
CA LEU A 150 4.37 1.57 14.89
C LEU A 150 4.41 3.00 15.44
N VAL A 151 5.43 3.76 15.06
CA VAL A 151 5.73 5.10 15.58
C VAL A 151 5.70 6.14 14.47
N HIS A 152 5.01 7.26 14.70
CA HIS A 152 4.98 8.43 13.84
C HIS A 152 5.83 9.58 14.38
N ASN A 153 5.82 9.77 15.70
CA ASN A 153 6.40 10.95 16.36
C ASN A 153 7.36 10.58 17.50
N VAL A 154 8.14 11.55 17.96
CA VAL A 154 9.07 11.39 19.09
C VAL A 154 8.32 11.08 20.40
N LYS A 155 7.18 11.74 20.65
CA LYS A 155 6.36 11.51 21.86
C LYS A 155 5.87 10.07 21.99
N GLU A 156 5.62 9.40 20.87
CA GLU A 156 5.20 8.00 20.85
C GLU A 156 6.33 7.04 21.26
N LEU A 157 7.60 7.45 21.15
CA LEU A 157 8.72 6.68 21.70
C LEU A 157 8.74 6.70 23.22
N GLU A 158 8.25 7.78 23.84
CA GLU A 158 8.28 7.94 25.30
C GLU A 158 7.33 6.94 25.98
N VAL A 159 6.24 6.56 25.31
CA VAL A 159 5.35 5.45 25.72
C VAL A 159 6.11 4.12 25.85
N LEU A 160 7.19 3.94 25.08
CA LEU A 160 8.01 2.74 25.08
C LEU A 160 9.17 2.79 26.08
N MET A 161 9.36 3.88 26.82
CA MET A 161 10.46 4.04 27.79
C MET A 161 10.48 2.92 28.84
N MET A 162 9.30 2.58 29.38
CA MET A 162 9.17 1.50 30.36
C MET A 162 9.19 0.09 29.75
N SER A 163 8.84 -0.03 28.47
CA SER A 163 8.56 -1.32 27.81
C SER A 163 9.58 -1.71 26.74
N ASN A 164 10.75 -1.06 26.74
CA ASN A 164 11.84 -1.20 25.78
C ASN A 164 12.38 -2.64 25.60
N LYS A 165 12.29 -3.50 26.62
CA LYS A 165 12.71 -4.92 26.54
C LYS A 165 11.68 -5.84 25.88
N SER A 166 10.45 -5.38 25.71
CA SER A 166 9.34 -6.16 25.15
C SER A 166 8.94 -5.69 23.76
N TYR A 167 9.03 -4.38 23.52
CA TYR A 167 8.62 -3.75 22.28
C TYR A 167 9.80 -3.18 21.50
N CYS A 168 9.63 -3.13 20.19
CA CYS A 168 10.56 -2.53 19.24
C CYS A 168 9.75 -1.53 18.41
N ALA A 169 10.33 -0.36 18.15
CA ALA A 169 9.72 0.68 17.35
C ALA A 169 9.90 0.39 15.84
N GLU A 170 8.85 0.55 15.06
CA GLU A 170 8.86 0.54 13.60
C GLU A 170 8.43 1.93 13.13
N ILE A 171 9.35 2.67 12.50
CA ILE A 171 9.05 4.04 12.05
C ILE A 171 8.12 3.96 10.84
N ALA A 172 7.00 4.65 10.93
CA ALA A 172 5.98 4.67 9.89
C ALA A 172 6.51 5.20 8.54
N HIS A 173 5.95 4.69 7.45
CA HIS A 173 6.41 5.02 6.09
C HIS A 173 6.19 6.50 5.72
N ASN A 174 5.27 7.20 6.36
CA ASN A 174 4.96 8.61 6.08
C ASN A 174 5.95 9.60 6.72
N VAL A 175 6.77 9.17 7.68
CA VAL A 175 7.69 10.06 8.39
C VAL A 175 8.83 10.50 7.47
N SER A 176 9.05 11.82 7.40
CA SER A 176 10.12 12.45 6.63
C SER A 176 11.51 12.06 7.12
N SER A 177 12.54 12.23 6.28
CA SER A 177 13.94 11.91 6.62
C SER A 177 14.46 12.76 7.79
N LYS A 178 14.12 14.06 7.84
CA LYS A 178 14.50 14.96 8.94
C LYS A 178 13.98 14.47 10.29
N ASN A 179 12.69 14.13 10.36
CA ASN A 179 12.07 13.64 11.61
C ASN A 179 12.59 12.25 11.99
N ARG A 180 12.94 11.41 11.00
CA ARG A 180 13.57 10.09 11.25
C ARG A 180 14.89 10.20 11.99
N LYS A 181 15.74 11.19 11.68
CA LYS A 181 17.00 11.42 12.43
C LYS A 181 16.72 11.66 13.91
N VAL A 182 15.81 12.59 14.20
CA VAL A 182 15.39 12.93 15.59
C VAL A 182 14.82 11.71 16.33
N ILE A 183 13.98 10.91 15.67
CA ILE A 183 13.40 9.69 16.25
C ILE A 183 14.50 8.66 16.55
N VAL A 184 15.46 8.47 15.65
CA VAL A 184 16.56 7.52 15.84
C VAL A 184 17.48 7.96 16.98
N GLU A 185 17.85 9.24 17.02
CA GLU A 185 18.66 9.83 18.09
C GLU A 185 17.96 9.70 19.45
N ARG A 186 16.67 10.04 19.52
CA ARG A 186 15.89 9.90 20.75
C ARG A 186 15.74 8.44 21.18
N ALA A 187 15.50 7.53 20.25
CA ALA A 187 15.40 6.10 20.57
C ALA A 187 16.72 5.52 21.08
N ALA A 188 17.86 6.02 20.59
CA ALA A 188 19.18 5.66 21.07
C ALA A 188 19.38 6.08 22.53
N GLN A 189 18.91 7.27 22.91
CA GLN A 189 18.93 7.75 24.31
C GLN A 189 18.06 6.87 25.22
N LEU A 190 16.86 6.50 24.78
CA LEU A 190 15.91 5.68 25.56
C LEU A 190 16.22 4.17 25.54
N ALA A 191 17.30 3.76 24.86
CA ALA A 191 17.66 2.37 24.65
C ALA A 191 16.50 1.53 24.07
N ILE A 192 15.82 2.07 23.05
CA ILE A 192 14.75 1.39 22.32
C ILE A 192 15.30 0.85 21.00
N LYS A 193 14.98 -0.41 20.69
CA LYS A 193 15.33 -0.99 19.40
C LYS A 193 14.39 -0.47 18.31
N ILE A 194 14.94 -0.06 17.17
CA ILE A 194 14.18 0.28 15.96
C ILE A 194 14.36 -0.83 14.90
N THR A 195 13.30 -1.20 14.19
CA THR A 195 13.34 -2.23 13.11
C THR A 195 13.96 -1.71 11.81
N ASN A 196 13.69 -0.46 11.45
CA ASN A 196 14.08 0.19 10.20
C ASN A 196 14.88 1.50 10.42
N PRO A 197 16.06 1.45 11.08
CA PRO A 197 16.80 2.65 11.48
C PRO A 197 17.31 3.48 10.30
N ASN A 198 17.84 2.84 9.26
CA ASN A 198 18.53 3.54 8.15
C ASN A 198 17.57 3.94 7.00
N ALA A 199 16.27 3.73 7.14
CA ALA A 199 15.34 3.98 6.04
C ALA A 199 15.28 5.48 5.70
N ARG A 200 15.60 5.82 4.44
CA ARG A 200 15.69 7.19 3.85
C ARG A 200 16.85 8.07 4.35
N LEU A 201 17.74 7.54 5.18
CA LEU A 201 18.95 8.26 5.61
C LEU A 201 20.13 7.74 4.79
N ARG A 202 20.86 8.63 4.13
CA ARG A 202 22.19 8.34 3.58
C ARG A 202 23.23 8.82 4.59
N SER A 203 24.26 8.02 4.83
CA SER A 203 25.47 8.47 5.50
C SER A 203 26.28 9.32 4.52
N GLU A 204 26.68 10.51 4.94
CA GLU A 204 27.76 11.24 4.27
C GLU A 204 29.07 10.62 4.77
N GLU A 205 29.88 10.09 3.86
CA GLU A 205 31.24 9.62 4.16
C GLU A 205 32.10 10.87 4.31
N ASN A 206 32.46 11.22 5.55
CA ASN A 206 33.44 12.27 5.80
C ASN A 206 34.83 11.64 5.66
N GLU A 207 35.58 12.07 4.65
CA GLU A 207 37.01 11.80 4.45
C GLU A 207 37.88 12.37 5.57
#